data_AF-A0A752E790-F1
#
_entry.id   AF-A0A752E790-F1
#
_cell.length_a   1.000
_cell.length_b   1.000
_cell.length_c   1.000
_cell.angle_alpha   90.00
_cell.angle_beta   90.00
_cell.angle_gamma   90.00
#
_symmetry.space_group_name_H-M   'P 1'
#
loop_
_entity.id
_entity.type
_entity.pdbx_description
1 polymer ?
#
loop_
_entity_poly.entity_id
_entity_poly.type
_entity_poly.pdbx_seq_one_letter_code
_entity_poly.pdbx_strand_id
1 'polypeptide(L)'
;MQAVGLTRADYEGEDPPEVIFDESMMQSWDIFCAMGTQWRSAGAGAYGFDYNVLPMLFRIYKIDDEEMALNDLRIMEQKALEMMQANNK
;
A
#
# COMPACT_ATOMS: atom_id res chain seq x y z
N MET A 1 -38.59 12.97 4.44
CA MET A 1 -37.15 12.62 4.52
C MET A 1 -37.00 11.57 5.60
N GLN A 2 -36.86 10.29 5.23
CA GLN A 2 -36.43 9.26 6.18
C GLN A 2 -34.90 9.14 6.09
N ALA A 3 -34.26 8.97 7.25
CA ALA A 3 -32.82 8.88 7.38
C ALA A 3 -32.29 7.66 6.59
N VAL A 4 -31.39 7.92 5.66
CA VAL A 4 -30.65 6.88 4.93
C VAL A 4 -29.50 6.48 5.84
N GLY A 5 -29.68 5.42 6.63
CA GLY A 5 -28.65 4.91 7.52
C GLY A 5 -28.93 3.46 7.86
N LEU A 6 -27.90 2.63 7.71
CA LEU A 6 -27.91 1.24 8.16
C LEU A 6 -28.13 1.23 9.69
N THR A 7 -29.05 0.40 10.15
CA THR A 7 -29.36 0.21 11.57
C THR A 7 -28.67 -1.06 12.08
N ARG A 8 -28.44 -1.14 13.39
CA ARG A 8 -27.83 -2.33 14.00
C ARG A 8 -28.61 -3.62 13.75
N ALA A 9 -29.95 -3.51 13.67
CA ALA A 9 -30.84 -4.63 13.38
C ALA A 9 -30.61 -5.24 11.99
N ASP A 10 -30.02 -4.47 11.06
CA ASP A 10 -29.70 -4.94 9.70
C ASP A 10 -28.50 -5.92 9.67
N TYR A 11 -27.81 -6.10 10.81
CA TYR A 11 -26.64 -7.00 10.95
C TYR A 11 -26.84 -8.08 12.03
N GLU A 12 -28.05 -8.22 12.59
CA GLU A 12 -28.32 -9.23 13.63
C GLU A 12 -28.45 -10.63 13.00
N GLY A 13 -27.38 -11.43 13.07
CA GLY A 13 -27.36 -12.84 12.62
C GLY A 13 -26.25 -13.18 11.62
N GLU A 14 -25.49 -12.19 11.17
CA GLU A 14 -24.30 -12.36 10.35
C GLU A 14 -23.06 -12.02 11.18
N ASP A 15 -22.03 -12.87 11.15
CA ASP A 15 -20.71 -12.45 11.62
C ASP A 15 -20.24 -11.30 10.71
N PRO A 16 -19.82 -10.14 11.25
CA PRO A 16 -19.24 -9.09 10.44
C PRO A 16 -17.99 -9.64 9.73
N PRO A 17 -17.77 -9.29 8.45
CA PRO A 17 -16.64 -9.79 7.69
C PRO A 17 -15.32 -9.44 8.39
N GLU A 18 -14.40 -10.40 8.42
CA GLU A 18 -13.04 -10.28 8.95
C GLU A 18 -12.28 -9.17 8.19
N VAL A 19 -11.85 -8.12 8.89
CA VAL A 19 -11.14 -7.00 8.28
C VAL A 19 -9.67 -7.39 8.08
N ILE A 20 -9.32 -7.81 6.86
CA ILE A 20 -7.95 -8.18 6.47
C ILE A 20 -7.10 -6.95 6.12
N PHE A 21 -7.75 -5.81 5.85
CA PHE A 21 -7.12 -4.60 5.31
C PHE A 21 -7.66 -3.35 5.98
N ASP A 22 -6.79 -2.56 6.59
CA ASP A 22 -7.15 -1.34 7.31
C ASP A 22 -6.65 -0.07 6.61
N GLU A 23 -6.91 1.09 7.22
CA GLU A 23 -6.52 2.39 6.69
C GLU A 23 -5.00 2.55 6.56
N SER A 24 -4.20 1.97 7.47
CA SER A 24 -2.74 2.03 7.41
C SER A 24 -2.19 1.25 6.22
N MET A 25 -2.78 0.08 5.94
CA MET A 25 -2.44 -0.71 4.75
C MET A 25 -2.81 0.03 3.46
N MET A 26 -3.90 0.79 3.46
CA MET A 26 -4.28 1.64 2.32
C MET A 26 -3.27 2.76 2.10
N GLN A 27 -2.80 3.40 3.16
CA GLN A 27 -1.77 4.42 3.07
C GLN A 27 -0.45 3.86 2.53
N SER A 28 -0.02 2.67 2.99
CA SER A 28 1.14 1.97 2.44
C SER A 28 1.00 1.73 0.93
N TRP A 29 -0.18 1.29 0.49
CA TRP A 29 -0.50 1.09 -0.93
C TRP A 29 -0.42 2.39 -1.74
N ASP A 30 -0.93 3.50 -1.21
CA ASP A 30 -0.88 4.81 -1.87
C ASP A 30 0.57 5.29 -2.05
N ILE A 31 1.43 5.08 -1.05
CA ILE A 31 2.87 5.40 -1.15
C ILE A 31 3.52 4.53 -2.22
N PHE A 32 3.23 3.23 -2.24
CA PHE A 32 3.75 2.32 -3.27
C PHE A 32 3.34 2.79 -4.68
N CYS A 33 2.10 3.22 -4.87
CA CYS A 33 1.65 3.81 -6.12
C CYS A 33 2.42 5.10 -6.46
N ALA A 34 2.63 5.99 -5.48
CA ALA A 34 3.38 7.24 -5.66
C ALA A 34 4.85 6.99 -6.04
N MET A 35 5.42 5.88 -5.58
CA MET A 35 6.78 5.42 -5.90
C MET A 35 6.94 4.86 -7.32
N GLY A 36 5.87 4.80 -8.13
CA GLY A 36 5.86 4.08 -9.41
C GLY A 36 6.95 4.43 -10.44
N THR A 37 7.56 5.62 -10.34
CA THR A 37 8.68 6.04 -11.21
C THR A 37 10.05 6.07 -10.50
N GLN A 38 10.07 5.86 -9.20
CA GLN A 38 11.24 6.03 -8.33
C GLN A 38 12.04 4.74 -8.22
N TRP A 39 12.23 4.03 -9.33
CA TRP A 39 13.04 2.81 -9.40
C TRP A 39 14.50 3.15 -9.65
N ARG A 40 15.37 2.60 -8.83
CA ARG A 40 16.78 2.44 -9.18
C ARG A 40 16.90 1.32 -10.20
N SER A 41 17.51 1.63 -11.33
CA SER A 41 17.70 0.70 -12.44
C SER A 41 19.11 0.80 -13.03
N ALA A 42 19.52 -0.28 -13.68
CA ALA A 42 20.77 -0.37 -14.44
C ALA A 42 20.53 -1.18 -15.73
N GLY A 43 21.58 -1.56 -16.45
CA GLY A 43 21.47 -2.27 -17.74
C GLY A 43 20.68 -3.60 -17.70
N ALA A 44 20.42 -4.16 -16.51
CA ALA A 44 19.61 -5.37 -16.30
C ALA A 44 18.17 -5.11 -15.80
N GLY A 45 17.71 -3.85 -15.79
CA GLY A 45 16.40 -3.44 -15.31
C GLY A 45 16.40 -2.82 -13.90
N ALA A 46 15.22 -2.69 -13.32
CA ALA A 46 15.03 -2.18 -11.96
C ALA A 46 15.52 -3.21 -10.92
N TYR A 47 16.15 -2.73 -9.85
CA TYR A 47 16.65 -3.59 -8.75
C TYR A 47 16.17 -3.15 -7.37
N GLY A 48 15.44 -2.03 -7.27
CA GLY A 48 14.84 -1.54 -6.04
C GLY A 48 14.36 -0.11 -6.19
N PHE A 49 13.60 0.37 -5.21
CA PHE A 49 13.15 1.74 -5.09
C PHE A 49 14.25 2.66 -4.57
N ASP A 50 14.15 3.94 -4.90
CA ASP A 50 14.96 4.98 -4.27
C ASP A 50 14.31 5.46 -2.97
N TYR A 51 14.75 4.92 -1.84
CA TYR A 51 14.20 5.28 -0.53
C TYR A 51 14.46 6.72 -0.09
N ASN A 52 15.31 7.48 -0.79
CA ASN A 52 15.57 8.88 -0.46
C ASN A 52 14.32 9.78 -0.57
N VAL A 53 13.32 9.38 -1.34
CA VAL A 53 12.08 10.14 -1.51
C VAL A 53 11.05 9.82 -0.42
N LEU A 54 11.22 8.74 0.35
CA LEU A 54 10.24 8.29 1.34
C LEU A 54 9.96 9.32 2.43
N PRO A 55 10.94 10.03 3.03
CA PRO A 55 10.63 11.04 4.04
C PRO A 55 9.72 12.17 3.50
N MET A 56 9.87 12.52 2.22
CA MET A 56 9.03 13.51 1.57
C MET A 56 7.60 12.97 1.35
N LEU A 57 7.48 11.72 0.88
CA LEU A 57 6.19 11.07 0.67
C LEU A 57 5.44 10.82 1.98
N PHE A 58 6.10 10.29 3.01
CA PHE A 58 5.52 10.08 4.34
C PHE A 58 4.92 11.37 4.90
N ARG A 59 5.61 12.51 4.72
CA ARG A 59 5.07 13.82 5.09
C ARG A 59 3.86 14.25 4.26
N ILE A 60 3.86 14.05 2.94
CA ILE A 60 2.74 14.44 2.05
C ILE A 60 1.49 13.62 2.35
N TYR A 61 1.66 12.32 2.54
CA TYR A 61 0.59 11.35 2.77
C TYR A 61 0.18 11.26 4.25
N LYS A 62 0.87 12.01 5.13
CA LYS A 62 0.60 12.06 6.58
C LYS A 62 0.63 10.67 7.20
N ILE A 63 1.75 9.98 6.98
CA ILE A 63 2.00 8.66 7.53
C ILE A 63 2.44 8.82 8.97
N ASP A 64 1.64 8.28 9.89
CA ASP A 64 1.94 8.34 11.32
C ASP A 64 2.91 7.21 11.73
N ASP A 65 2.75 6.02 11.15
CA ASP A 65 3.64 4.86 11.36
C ASP A 65 4.52 4.62 10.13
N GLU A 66 5.62 5.38 10.05
CA GLU A 66 6.60 5.26 8.96
C GLU A 66 7.29 3.88 8.93
N GLU A 67 7.41 3.20 10.08
CA GLU A 67 8.05 1.89 10.17
C GLU A 67 7.16 0.81 9.55
N MET A 68 5.87 0.80 9.88
CA MET A 68 4.89 -0.10 9.28
C MET A 68 4.81 0.14 7.77
N ALA A 69 4.66 1.40 7.34
CA ALA A 69 4.58 1.75 5.93
C ALA A 69 5.83 1.33 5.14
N LEU A 70 7.03 1.50 5.72
CA LEU A 70 8.27 1.04 5.11
C LEU A 70 8.31 -0.49 4.97
N ASN A 71 7.85 -1.24 5.97
CA ASN A 71 7.81 -2.70 5.91
C ASN A 71 6.85 -3.20 4.82
N ASP A 72 5.66 -2.63 4.73
CA ASP A 72 4.70 -2.95 3.67
C ASP A 72 5.25 -2.62 2.28
N LEU A 73 5.91 -1.46 2.14
CA LEU A 73 6.53 -1.04 0.89
C LEU A 73 7.59 -2.05 0.42
N ARG A 74 8.41 -2.57 1.34
CA ARG A 74 9.44 -3.59 1.02
C ARG A 74 8.83 -4.91 0.55
N ILE A 75 7.68 -5.31 1.11
CA ILE A 75 6.96 -6.51 0.66
C ILE A 75 6.44 -6.31 -0.76
N MET A 76 5.81 -5.17 -1.04
CA MET A 76 5.28 -4.85 -2.37
C MET A 76 6.40 -4.67 -3.41
N GLU A 77 7.50 -4.01 -3.05
CA GLU A 77 8.70 -3.86 -3.88
C GLU A 77 9.26 -5.22 -4.31
N GLN A 78 9.47 -6.12 -3.35
CA GLN A 78 9.97 -7.46 -3.63
C GLN A 78 9.07 -8.20 -4.62
N LYS A 79 7.75 -8.13 -4.44
CA LYS A 79 6.80 -8.74 -5.37
C LYS A 79 6.80 -8.09 -6.75
N ALA A 80 6.88 -6.77 -6.81
CA ALA A 80 6.99 -6.06 -8.07
C ALA A 80 8.26 -6.45 -8.84
N LEU A 81 9.42 -6.56 -8.16
CA LEU A 81 10.66 -7.02 -8.77
C LEU A 81 10.56 -8.45 -9.30
N GLU A 82 9.95 -9.37 -8.52
CA GLU A 82 9.69 -10.75 -8.97
C GLU A 82 8.85 -10.78 -10.25
N MET A 83 7.78 -9.96 -10.32
CA MET A 83 6.92 -9.86 -11.51
C MET A 83 7.65 -9.24 -12.71
N MET A 84 8.45 -8.20 -12.51
CA MET A 84 9.26 -7.58 -13.57
C MET A 84 10.27 -8.59 -14.14
N GLN A 85 10.93 -9.37 -13.28
CA GLN A 85 11.85 -10.41 -13.72
C GLN A 85 11.15 -11.55 -14.45
N ALA A 86 9.95 -11.94 -14.01
CA ALA A 86 9.15 -12.96 -14.69
C ALA A 86 8.71 -12.53 -16.10
N ASN A 87 8.33 -11.26 -16.27
CA ASN A 87 7.91 -10.71 -17.56
C ASN A 87 9.06 -10.48 -18.56
N ASN A 88 10.30 -10.48 -18.09
CA ASN A 88 11.50 -10.32 -18.93
C ASN A 88 12.07 -11.66 -19.45
N LYS A 89 11.45 -12.79 -19.10
CA LYS A 89 11.80 -14.14 -19.60
C LYS A 89 10.91 -14.52 -20.76
#